data_AF-Q2GI83-F1
#
_entry.id   AF-Q2GI83-F1
#
_cell.length_a   1.000
_cell.length_b   1.000
_cell.length_c   1.000
_cell.angle_alpha   90.00
_cell.angle_beta   90.00
_cell.angle_gamma   90.00
#
_symmetry.space_group_name_H-M   'P 1'
#
loop_
_entity.id
_entity.type
_entity.pdbx_description
1 polymer ?
#
loop_
_entity_poly.entity_id
_entity_poly.type
_entity_poly.pdbx_seq_one_letter_code
_entity_poly.pdbx_strand_id
1 'polypeptide(L)'
;MYSSDQLSNLQEMIKKKFSDFQEHQKSQIFEGSSLGGKVSVKISVSNMVSYQVVEVKLDPSLLQEKAILIEDLIKAALNDALKKSSDYNKNLVGSLLSFGI
;
A
#
# COMPACT_ATOMS: atom_id res chain seq x y z
N MET A 1 23.87 -33.96 -0.90
CA MET A 1 22.45 -34.32 -0.70
C MET A 1 22.01 -33.61 0.55
N TYR A 2 21.04 -32.69 0.48
CA TYR A 2 20.50 -32.08 1.69
C TYR A 2 19.76 -33.15 2.49
N SER A 3 20.10 -33.33 3.76
CA SER A 3 19.44 -34.30 4.64
C SER A 3 17.97 -33.93 4.78
N SER A 4 17.07 -34.93 4.80
CA SER A 4 15.61 -34.76 4.94
C SER A 4 15.23 -33.82 6.08
N ASP A 5 15.99 -33.87 7.17
CA ASP A 5 15.76 -33.09 8.38
C ASP A 5 16.13 -31.60 8.22
N GLN A 6 17.06 -31.28 7.31
CA GLN A 6 17.38 -29.89 6.99
C GLN A 6 16.30 -29.26 6.10
N LEU A 7 15.70 -30.04 5.20
CA LEU A 7 14.62 -29.59 4.33
C LEU A 7 13.31 -29.36 5.10
N SER A 8 12.99 -30.23 6.06
CA SER A 8 11.80 -30.06 6.92
C SER A 8 11.93 -28.83 7.81
N ASN A 9 13.09 -28.64 8.46
CA ASN A 9 13.36 -27.46 9.28
C ASN A 9 13.30 -26.15 8.46
N LEU A 10 13.81 -26.16 7.23
CA LEU A 10 13.71 -25.01 6.34
C LEU A 10 12.25 -24.69 5.98
N GLN A 11 11.44 -25.71 5.66
CA GLN A 11 10.02 -25.53 5.36
C GLN A 11 9.24 -24.96 6.54
N GLU A 12 9.48 -25.46 7.75
CA GLU A 12 8.82 -24.96 8.96
C GLU A 12 9.22 -23.51 9.24
N MET A 13 10.50 -23.17 9.07
CA MET A 13 10.99 -21.81 9.28
C MET A 13 10.40 -20.83 8.26
N ILE A 14 10.26 -21.24 6.99
CA ILE A 14 9.60 -20.46 5.95
C ILE A 14 8.11 -20.27 6.29
N LYS A 15 7.39 -21.35 6.62
CA LYS A 15 5.96 -21.28 6.99
C LYS A 15 5.73 -20.34 8.18
N LYS A 16 6.55 -20.44 9.22
CA LYS A 16 6.43 -19.60 10.42
C LYS A 16 6.68 -18.13 10.10
N LYS A 17 7.74 -17.82 9.34
CA LYS A 17 8.00 -16.46 8.84
C LYS A 17 6.86 -15.93 7.97
N PHE A 18 6.22 -16.77 7.17
CA PHE A 18 5.07 -16.38 6.33
C PHE A 18 3.82 -16.08 7.16
N SER A 19 3.54 -16.91 8.17
CA SER A 19 2.44 -16.69 9.12
C SER A 19 2.66 -15.42 9.94
N ASP A 20 3.86 -15.23 10.49
CA ASP A 20 4.22 -14.01 11.22
C ASP A 20 4.11 -12.79 10.30
N PHE A 21 4.56 -12.89 9.04
CA PHE A 21 4.42 -11.80 8.08
C PHE A 21 2.96 -11.45 7.75
N GLN A 22 2.08 -12.45 7.67
CA GLN A 22 0.63 -12.24 7.50
C GLN A 22 0.00 -11.61 8.75
N GLU A 23 0.38 -12.06 9.94
CA GLU A 23 -0.16 -11.57 11.21
C GLU A 23 0.31 -10.15 11.55
N HIS A 24 1.53 -9.80 11.11
CA HIS A 24 2.14 -8.48 11.29
C HIS A 24 1.88 -7.52 10.13
N GLN A 25 1.08 -7.90 9.12
CA GLN A 25 0.66 -6.99 8.06
C GLN A 25 -0.31 -5.94 8.63
N LYS A 26 0.26 -4.95 9.32
CA LYS A 26 -0.46 -3.78 9.81
C LYS A 26 -0.99 -2.98 8.62
N SER A 27 -2.21 -2.48 8.75
CA SER A 27 -2.78 -1.51 7.84
C SER A 27 -1.79 -0.38 7.59
N GLN A 28 -1.38 -0.21 6.34
CA GLN A 28 -0.47 0.86 5.94
C GLN A 28 -1.25 2.03 5.39
N ILE A 29 -0.89 3.24 5.82
CA ILE A 29 -1.52 4.46 5.34
C ILE A 29 -0.66 5.06 4.24
N PHE A 30 -1.28 5.28 3.08
CA PHE A 30 -0.68 5.99 1.95
C PHE A 30 -1.42 7.29 1.73
N GLU A 31 -0.68 8.37 1.54
CA GLU A 31 -1.23 9.68 1.23
C GLU A 31 -0.91 10.06 -0.21
N GLY A 32 -1.96 10.32 -0.98
CA GLY A 32 -1.89 10.87 -2.33
C GLY A 32 -2.31 12.33 -2.33
N SER A 33 -1.78 13.11 -3.27
CA SER A 33 -2.05 14.54 -3.35
C SER A 33 -2.23 15.03 -4.78
N SER A 34 -2.98 16.11 -4.95
CA SER A 34 -3.17 16.80 -6.23
C SER A 34 -3.03 18.32 -6.07
N LEU A 35 -2.77 19.01 -7.19
CA LEU A 35 -2.64 20.47 -7.30
C LEU A 35 -1.68 21.07 -6.26
N GLY A 36 -0.49 20.49 -6.11
CA GLY A 36 0.53 20.99 -5.18
C GLY A 36 0.20 20.78 -3.69
N GLY A 37 -0.66 19.81 -3.37
CA GLY A 37 -1.06 19.51 -1.99
C GLY A 37 -2.36 20.17 -1.55
N LYS A 38 -3.03 20.92 -2.43
CA LYS A 38 -4.35 21.49 -2.14
C LYS A 38 -5.46 20.45 -2.01
N VAL A 39 -5.26 19.26 -2.56
CA VAL A 39 -6.13 18.09 -2.33
C VAL A 39 -5.26 16.96 -1.82
N SER A 40 -5.64 16.33 -0.71
CA SER A 40 -5.00 15.12 -0.24
C SER A 40 -6.00 14.03 0.13
N VAL A 41 -5.65 12.79 -0.16
CA VAL A 41 -6.45 11.60 0.11
C VAL A 41 -5.57 10.59 0.81
N LYS A 42 -5.99 10.14 2.00
CA LYS A 42 -5.34 9.04 2.72
C LYS A 42 -6.12 7.76 2.53
N ILE A 43 -5.42 6.72 2.11
CA ILE A 43 -5.96 5.37 2.02
C ILE A 43 -5.24 4.48 3.02
N SER A 44 -5.98 3.61 3.69
CA SER A 44 -5.46 2.49 4.44
C SER A 44 -5.47 1.26 3.54
N VAL A 45 -4.34 0.57 3.44
CA VAL A 45 -4.21 -0.67 2.68
C VAL A 45 -3.90 -1.80 3.64
N SER A 46 -4.71 -2.85 3.57
CA SER A 46 -4.61 -4.06 4.39
C SER A 46 -4.52 -5.27 3.48
N ASN A 47 -3.72 -6.27 3.88
CA ASN A 47 -3.54 -7.52 3.12
C ASN A 47 -3.13 -7.31 1.66
N MET A 48 -2.40 -6.23 1.35
CA MET A 48 -1.92 -5.82 0.01
C MET A 48 -2.96 -5.63 -1.11
N VAL A 49 -4.23 -5.96 -0.88
CA VAL A 49 -5.29 -5.93 -1.91
C VAL A 49 -6.46 -5.04 -1.48
N SER A 50 -6.76 -5.02 -0.19
CA SER A 50 -7.88 -4.24 0.34
C SER A 50 -7.42 -2.82 0.63
N TYR A 51 -8.11 -1.83 0.09
CA TYR A 51 -7.89 -0.43 0.40
C TYR A 51 -9.19 0.23 0.87
N GLN A 52 -9.06 1.19 1.78
CA GLN A 52 -10.16 1.98 2.31
C GLN A 52 -9.73 3.44 2.38
N VAL A 53 -10.59 4.36 1.92
CA VAL A 53 -10.37 5.79 2.10
C VAL A 53 -10.62 6.17 3.56
N VAL A 54 -9.62 6.78 4.20
CA VAL A 54 -9.66 7.15 5.63
C VAL A 54 -9.90 8.65 5.80
N GLU A 55 -9.29 9.47 4.94
CA GLU A 55 -9.36 10.93 5.04
C GLU A 55 -9.31 11.55 3.65
N VAL A 56 -10.14 12.57 3.42
CA VAL A 56 -10.07 13.44 2.24
C VAL A 56 -9.98 14.88 2.74
N LYS A 57 -8.93 15.59 2.34
CA LYS A 57 -8.71 17.00 2.68
C LYS A 57 -8.68 17.83 1.41
N LEU A 58 -9.37 18.96 1.47
CA LEU A 58 -9.43 19.94 0.40
C LEU A 58 -9.10 21.31 0.97
N ASP A 59 -8.27 22.06 0.25
CA ASP A 59 -8.00 23.45 0.57
C ASP A 59 -9.28 24.29 0.35
N PRO A 60 -9.67 25.15 1.32
CA PRO A 60 -10.88 25.96 1.21
C PRO A 60 -10.94 26.85 -0.04
N SER A 61 -9.78 27.24 -0.60
CA SER A 61 -9.72 28.02 -1.83
C SER A 61 -10.33 27.29 -3.04
N LEU A 62 -10.36 25.96 -3.01
CA LEU A 62 -10.92 25.14 -4.08
C LEU A 62 -12.45 25.04 -4.02
N LEU A 63 -13.10 25.42 -2.92
CA LEU A 63 -14.57 25.39 -2.83
C LEU A 63 -15.25 26.43 -3.73
N GLN A 64 -14.49 27.41 -4.24
CA GLN A 64 -14.97 28.39 -5.22
C GLN A 64 -14.86 27.88 -6.66
N GLU A 65 -14.18 26.76 -6.89
CA GLU A 65 -14.02 26.16 -8.21
C GLU A 65 -15.25 25.36 -8.63
N LYS A 66 -15.30 25.01 -9.93
CA LYS A 66 -16.37 24.17 -10.46
C LYS A 66 -16.28 22.77 -9.85
N ALA A 67 -17.44 22.20 -9.49
CA ALA A 67 -17.54 20.85 -8.93
C ALA A 67 -16.77 19.80 -9.76
N ILE A 68 -16.86 19.87 -11.09
CA ILE A 68 -16.16 18.95 -11.99
C ILE A 68 -14.62 19.02 -11.88
N LEU A 69 -14.06 20.19 -11.55
CA LEU A 69 -12.62 20.33 -11.31
C LEU A 69 -12.25 19.70 -9.97
N ILE A 70 -13.04 19.96 -8.93
CA ILE A 70 -12.81 19.39 -7.60
C ILE A 70 -12.87 17.86 -7.65
N GLU A 71 -13.87 17.30 -8.31
CA GLU A 71 -14.01 15.85 -8.53
C GLU A 71 -12.80 15.28 -9.26
N ASP A 72 -12.27 15.99 -10.26
CA ASP A 72 -11.08 15.54 -11.00
C ASP A 72 -9.81 15.57 -10.15
N LEU A 73 -9.65 16.61 -9.33
CA LEU A 73 -8.54 16.72 -8.40
C LEU A 73 -8.57 15.62 -7.31
N ILE A 74 -9.76 15.29 -6.80
CA ILE A 74 -9.94 14.19 -5.84
C ILE A 74 -9.60 12.85 -6.50
N LYS A 75 -10.09 12.59 -7.73
CA LYS A 75 -9.74 11.38 -8.49
C LYS A 75 -8.22 11.30 -8.68
N ALA A 76 -7.57 12.40 -9.05
CA ALA A 76 -6.12 12.45 -9.23
C ALA A 76 -5.37 12.13 -7.91
N ALA A 77 -5.77 12.74 -6.79
CA ALA A 77 -5.15 12.49 -5.49
C ALA A 77 -5.35 11.03 -5.02
N LEU A 78 -6.53 10.45 -5.24
CA LEU A 78 -6.78 9.04 -4.94
C LEU A 78 -5.92 8.10 -5.80
N ASN A 79 -5.81 8.38 -7.09
CA ASN A 79 -4.98 7.59 -8.00
C ASN A 79 -3.49 7.67 -7.62
N ASP A 80 -3.02 8.84 -7.16
CA ASP A 80 -1.67 8.99 -6.63
C ASP A 80 -1.45 8.11 -5.38
N ALA A 81 -2.42 8.09 -4.45
CA ALA A 81 -2.36 7.24 -3.26
C ALA A 81 -2.32 5.74 -3.61
N LEU A 82 -3.18 5.30 -4.54
CA LEU A 82 -3.24 3.92 -5.03
C LEU A 82 -1.96 3.51 -5.78
N LYS A 83 -1.37 4.43 -6.53
CA LYS A 83 -0.09 4.17 -7.21
C LYS A 83 1.02 3.94 -6.19
N LYS A 84 1.12 4.80 -5.17
CA LYS A 84 2.10 4.66 -4.08
C LYS A 84 1.95 3.34 -3.34
N SER A 85 0.72 2.91 -3.05
CA SER A 85 0.50 1.61 -2.41
C SER A 85 0.86 0.43 -3.31
N SER A 86 0.54 0.50 -4.61
CA SER A 86 0.92 -0.51 -5.59
C SER A 86 2.45 -0.63 -5.72
N ASP A 87 3.15 0.50 -5.78
CA ASP A 87 4.61 0.52 -5.89
C ASP A 87 5.27 0.00 -4.61
N TYR A 88 4.72 0.33 -3.43
CA TYR A 88 5.18 -0.27 -2.17
C TYR A 88 5.02 -1.79 -2.17
N ASN A 89 3.86 -2.30 -2.57
CA ASN A 89 3.59 -3.74 -2.64
C ASN A 89 4.52 -4.46 -3.62
N LYS A 90 4.76 -3.88 -4.81
CA LYS A 90 5.70 -4.45 -5.79
C LYS A 90 7.12 -4.54 -5.24
N ASN A 91 7.59 -3.47 -4.59
CA ASN A 91 8.92 -3.45 -3.98
C ASN A 91 9.04 -4.47 -2.85
N LEU A 92 8.00 -4.61 -2.02
CA LEU A 92 7.99 -5.58 -0.94
C LEU A 92 8.04 -7.02 -1.46
N VAL A 93 7.25 -7.37 -2.48
CA VAL A 93 7.31 -8.68 -3.13
C VAL A 93 8.67 -8.91 -3.79
N GLY A 94 9.20 -7.93 -4.52
CA GLY A 94 10.52 -8.03 -5.14
C GLY A 94 11.64 -8.27 -4.13
N SER A 95 11.58 -7.56 -2.99
CA SER A 95 12.53 -7.76 -1.89
C SER A 95 12.44 -9.19 -1.33
N LEU A 96 11.24 -9.67 -1.00
CA LEU A 96 11.04 -11.04 -0.49
C LEU A 96 11.52 -12.13 -1.47
N LEU A 97 11.30 -11.94 -2.78
CA LEU A 97 11.78 -12.86 -3.80
C LEU A 97 13.31 -12.82 -3.97
N SER A 98 13.92 -11.63 -3.84
CA SER A 98 15.38 -11.47 -3.94
C SER A 98 16.14 -12.08 -2.75
N PHE A 99 15.53 -12.12 -1.56
CA PHE A 99 16.09 -12.81 -0.40
C PHE A 99 16.04 -14.35 -0.52
N GLY A 100 15.35 -14.88 -1.53
CA GLY A 100 15.23 -16.32 -1.81
C GLY A 100 16.22 -16.88 -2.84
N ILE A 101 17.12 -16.05 -3.40
CA ILE A 101 18.19 -16.45 -4.33
C ILE A 101 19.56 -16.20 -3.69
#